data_AF-A0A1H0THD2-F1
#
_entry.id   AF-A0A1H0THD2-F1
#
_cell.length_a   1.000
_cell.length_b   1.000
_cell.length_c   1.000
_cell.angle_alpha   90.00
_cell.angle_beta   90.00
_cell.angle_gamma   90.00
#
_symmetry.space_group_name_H-M   'P 1'
#
loop_
_entity.id
_entity.type
_entity.pdbx_description
1 polymer ?
#
loop_
_entity_poly.entity_id
_entity_poly.type
_entity_poly.pdbx_seq_one_letter_code
_entity_poly.pdbx_strand_id
1 'polypeptide(L)'
;MEPANFRRLWREARGKEWEGVKPSSFRKAVATLIERESGSLIASRQLGHSSDAITKKHYIERNRNAPDSSLILEQLNSRVILVH
;
A
#
# COMPACT_ATOMS: atom_id res chain seq x y z
N MET A 1 -20.57 11.50 -5.46
CA MET A 1 -21.14 10.33 -6.17
C MET A 1 -21.97 9.55 -5.16
N GLU A 2 -23.24 9.26 -5.47
CA GLU A 2 -24.11 8.50 -4.57
C GLU A 2 -23.66 7.01 -4.51
N PRO A 3 -23.59 6.38 -3.33
CA PRO A 3 -23.02 5.02 -3.17
C PRO A 3 -23.68 3.91 -3.98
N ALA A 4 -24.98 4.00 -4.29
CA ALA A 4 -25.67 2.99 -5.09
C ALA A 4 -25.21 3.00 -6.55
N ASN A 5 -24.94 4.20 -7.12
CA ASN A 5 -24.39 4.33 -8.47
C ASN A 5 -23.00 3.70 -8.60
N PHE A 6 -22.14 3.87 -7.59
CA PHE A 6 -20.81 3.23 -7.59
C PHE A 6 -20.91 1.70 -7.54
N ARG A 7 -21.79 1.14 -6.71
CA ARG A 7 -21.95 -0.32 -6.62
C ARG A 7 -22.46 -0.93 -7.93
N ARG A 8 -23.35 -0.23 -8.64
CA ARG A 8 -23.82 -0.69 -9.95
C ARG A 8 -22.69 -0.68 -10.97
N LEU A 9 -22.00 0.45 -11.11
CA LEU A 9 -20.86 0.59 -12.01
C LEU A 9 -19.75 -0.42 -11.72
N TRP A 10 -19.46 -0.68 -10.44
CA TRP A 10 -18.53 -1.73 -10.02
C TRP A 10 -18.97 -3.12 -10.47
N ARG A 11 -20.27 -3.46 -10.30
CA ARG A 11 -20.77 -4.78 -10.72
C ARG A 11 -20.69 -4.98 -12.23
N GLU A 12 -20.94 -3.93 -12.99
CA GLU A 12 -20.79 -3.92 -14.45
C GLU A 12 -19.31 -4.08 -14.84
N ALA A 13 -18.42 -3.27 -14.28
CA ALA A 13 -16.99 -3.27 -14.62
C ALA A 13 -16.25 -4.55 -14.21
N ARG A 14 -16.58 -5.13 -13.05
CA ARG A 14 -15.92 -6.36 -12.55
C ARG A 14 -16.33 -7.61 -13.36
N GLY A 15 -17.50 -7.61 -14.00
CA GLY A 15 -18.07 -8.77 -14.67
C GLY A 15 -18.48 -9.92 -13.74
N LYS A 16 -18.83 -11.09 -14.32
CA LYS A 16 -19.17 -12.30 -13.55
C LYS A 16 -17.93 -13.06 -13.07
N GLU A 17 -16.85 -13.01 -13.84
CA GLU A 17 -15.59 -13.69 -13.54
C GLU A 17 -15.04 -13.30 -12.15
N TRP A 18 -15.15 -12.02 -11.80
CA TRP A 18 -14.61 -11.48 -10.55
C TRP A 18 -15.70 -11.23 -9.50
N GLU A 19 -16.75 -12.04 -9.49
CA GLU A 19 -17.89 -11.82 -8.60
C GLU A 19 -17.50 -11.77 -7.11
N GLY A 20 -16.56 -12.61 -6.69
CA GLY A 20 -16.05 -12.63 -5.31
C GLY A 20 -15.15 -11.42 -4.96
N VAL A 21 -14.73 -10.61 -5.93
CA VAL A 21 -13.82 -9.49 -5.71
C VAL A 21 -14.59 -8.28 -5.16
N LYS A 22 -14.18 -7.84 -3.98
CA LYS A 22 -14.75 -6.67 -3.32
C LYS A 22 -14.08 -5.39 -3.84
N PRO A 23 -14.81 -4.25 -3.92
CA PRO A 23 -14.22 -2.96 -4.25
C PRO A 23 -13.02 -2.59 -3.36
N SER A 24 -13.01 -3.04 -2.11
CA SER A 24 -11.90 -2.83 -1.18
C SER A 24 -10.63 -3.59 -1.59
N SER A 25 -10.75 -4.79 -2.17
CA SER A 25 -9.61 -5.54 -2.71
C SER A 25 -8.97 -4.81 -3.88
N PHE A 26 -9.79 -4.24 -4.77
CA PHE A 26 -9.29 -3.42 -5.87
C PHE A 26 -8.58 -2.15 -5.38
N ARG A 27 -9.18 -1.43 -4.42
CA ARG A 27 -8.52 -0.27 -3.79
C ARG A 27 -7.17 -0.62 -3.16
N LYS A 28 -7.04 -1.80 -2.55
CA LYS A 28 -5.77 -2.28 -1.99
C LYS A 28 -4.71 -2.53 -3.07
N ALA A 29 -5.11 -3.19 -4.15
CA ALA A 29 -4.21 -3.46 -5.28
C ALA A 29 -3.68 -2.16 -5.90
N VAL A 30 -4.57 -1.20 -6.16
CA VAL A 30 -4.20 0.12 -6.71
C VAL A 30 -3.28 0.88 -5.76
N ALA A 31 -3.61 0.94 -4.46
CA ALA A 31 -2.77 1.65 -3.48
C ALA A 31 -1.38 1.03 -3.34
N THR A 32 -1.30 -0.30 -3.38
CA THR A 32 -0.03 -1.04 -3.33
C THR A 32 0.82 -0.77 -4.56
N LEU A 33 0.22 -0.78 -5.76
CA LEU A 33 0.93 -0.47 -7.00
C LEU A 33 1.52 0.95 -6.97
N ILE A 34 0.70 1.95 -6.61
CA ILE A 34 1.16 3.34 -6.54
C ILE A 34 2.21 3.54 -5.46
N GLU A 35 2.08 2.85 -4.32
CA GLU A 35 3.10 2.95 -3.26
C GLU A 35 4.46 2.43 -3.71
N ARG A 36 4.49 1.31 -4.43
CA ARG A 36 5.74 0.75 -4.98
C ARG A 36 6.39 1.66 -6.02
N GLU A 37 5.59 2.32 -6.85
CA GLU A 37 6.08 3.17 -7.95
C GLU A 37 6.35 4.62 -7.53
N SER A 38 5.65 5.13 -6.53
CA SER A 38 5.57 6.58 -6.25
C SER A 38 5.41 6.93 -4.77
N GLY A 39 5.45 5.93 -3.89
CA GLY A 39 5.40 6.13 -2.44
C GLY A 39 4.00 6.30 -1.86
N SER A 40 3.93 6.13 -0.54
CA SER A 40 2.66 6.03 0.22
C SER A 40 1.83 7.32 0.24
N LEU A 41 2.46 8.48 0.14
CA LEU A 41 1.77 9.78 0.14
C LEU A 41 1.01 10.01 -1.17
N ILE A 42 1.56 9.59 -2.31
CA ILE A 42 0.86 9.67 -3.60
C ILE A 42 -0.30 8.68 -3.61
N ALA A 43 -0.08 7.46 -3.11
CA ALA A 43 -1.15 6.47 -2.94
C ALA A 43 -2.28 7.01 -2.05
N SER A 44 -1.97 7.70 -0.95
CA SER A 44 -2.99 8.27 -0.05
C SER A 44 -3.81 9.37 -0.72
N ARG A 45 -3.16 10.25 -1.49
CA ARG A 45 -3.83 11.31 -2.26
C ARG A 45 -4.76 10.73 -3.31
N GLN A 46 -4.35 9.65 -4.00
CA GLN A 46 -5.21 8.95 -4.96
C GLN A 46 -6.49 8.39 -4.31
N LEU A 47 -6.41 7.97 -3.06
CA LEU A 47 -7.57 7.48 -2.30
C LEU A 47 -8.36 8.60 -1.58
N GLY A 48 -7.91 9.85 -1.67
CA GLY A 48 -8.54 10.99 -1.00
C GLY A 48 -8.28 11.06 0.51
N HIS A 49 -7.20 10.47 1.01
CA HIS A 49 -6.81 10.57 2.42
C HIS A 49 -5.87 11.76 2.67
N SER A 50 -6.09 12.47 3.78
CA SER A 50 -5.29 13.63 4.20
C SER A 50 -3.87 13.26 4.68
N SER A 51 -3.65 12.00 5.07
CA SER A 51 -2.35 11.46 5.42
C SER A 51 -2.20 10.02 4.91
N ASP A 52 -0.96 9.53 4.89
CA ASP A 52 -0.65 8.18 4.43
C ASP A 52 -0.80 7.11 5.52
N ALA A 53 -1.00 7.49 6.78
CA ALA A 53 -1.08 6.55 7.91
C ALA A 53 -2.18 5.50 7.73
N ILE A 54 -3.40 5.93 7.38
CA ILE A 54 -4.52 5.01 7.18
C ILE A 54 -4.36 4.17 5.90
N THR A 55 -3.72 4.76 4.88
CA THR A 55 -3.40 4.10 3.61
C THR A 55 -2.38 2.98 3.82
N LYS A 56 -1.28 3.25 4.52
CA LYS A 56 -0.26 2.27 4.92
C LYS A 56 -0.86 1.12 5.72
N LYS A 57 -1.75 1.45 6.67
CA LYS A 57 -2.32 0.46 7.58
C LYS A 57 -3.31 -0.49 6.90
N HIS A 58 -4.17 0.03 6.03
CA HIS A 58 -5.33 -0.71 5.54
C HIS A 58 -5.32 -1.01 4.05
N TYR A 59 -4.59 -0.23 3.25
CA TYR A 59 -4.67 -0.26 1.80
C TYR A 59 -3.38 -0.69 1.10
N ILE A 60 -2.22 -0.50 1.72
CA ILE A 60 -0.94 -0.95 1.18
C ILE A 60 -0.60 -2.35 1.70
N GLU A 61 -0.25 -3.25 0.78
CA GLU A 61 0.28 -4.57 1.11
C GLU A 61 1.61 -4.43 1.84
N ARG A 62 1.75 -5.15 2.96
CA ARG A 62 3.03 -5.18 3.69
C ARG A 62 4.02 -6.03 2.91
N ASN A 63 5.12 -5.42 2.48
CA ASN A 63 6.24 -6.19 1.97
C ASN A 63 6.82 -7.06 3.09
N ARG A 64 6.64 -8.38 2.98
CA ARG A 64 7.20 -9.35 3.94
C ARG A 64 8.65 -9.71 3.65
N ASN A 65 9.13 -9.36 2.46
CA ASN A 65 10.52 -9.58 2.03
C ASN A 65 11.26 -8.25 2.20
N ALA A 66 11.81 -8.03 3.39
CA ALA A 66 12.69 -6.89 3.62
C ALA A 66 13.97 -7.08 2.78
N PRO A 67 14.46 -6.02 2.10
CA PRO A 67 15.76 -6.08 1.43
C PRO A 67 16.88 -6.31 2.46
N ASP A 68 17.95 -6.97 2.03
CA ASP A 68 19.12 -7.19 2.87
C ASP A 68 19.66 -5.85 3.39
N SER A 69 19.73 -5.72 4.71
CA SER A 69 20.19 -4.53 5.41
C SER A 69 21.50 -4.77 6.15
N SER A 70 22.19 -5.89 5.90
CA SER A 70 23.39 -6.31 6.62
C SER A 70 24.48 -5.24 6.61
N LEU A 71 24.75 -4.59 5.47
CA LEU A 71 25.74 -3.50 5.35
C LEU A 71 25.40 -2.29 6.24
N ILE A 72 24.12 -1.93 6.37
CA ILE A 72 23.69 -0.81 7.23
C ILE A 72 23.83 -1.20 8.71
N LEU A 73 23.52 -2.45 9.05
CA LEU A 73 23.62 -2.97 10.41
C LEU A 73 25.08 -3.17 10.85
N GLU A 74 25.99 -3.51 9.92
CA GLU A 74 27.43 -3.59 10.18
C GLU A 74 28.02 -2.24 10.62
N GLN A 75 27.55 -1.12 10.07
CA GLN A 75 27.98 0.22 10.48
C GLN A 75 27.65 0.53 11.94
N LEU A 76 26.56 -0.04 12.47
CA LEU A 76 26.23 0.06 13.89
C LEU A 76 27.29 -0.66 14.75
N ASN A 77 27.75 -1.83 14.30
CA ASN A 77 28.74 -2.62 15.02
C ASN A 77 30.12 -1.94 15.05
N SER A 78 30.54 -1.34 13.94
CA SER A 78 31.81 -0.59 13.87
C SER A 78 31.83 0.68 14.73
N ARG A 79 30.65 1.28 15.02
CA ARG A 79 30.53 2.46 15.88
C ARG A 79 30.60 2.12 17.37
N VAL A 80 30.23 0.92 17.78
CA VAL A 80 30.29 0.49 19.20
C VAL A 80 31.74 0.20 19.63
N ILE A 81 32.59 -0.27 18.71
CA ILE A 81 33.99 -0.61 18.99
C ILE A 81 34.87 0.65 19.20
N LEU A 82 34.46 1.82 18.70
CA LEU A 82 35.23 3.06 18.85
C LEU A 82 34.96 3.82 20.17
N VAL A 83 34.07 3.31 21.03
CA VAL A 83 33.61 3.98 22.26
C VAL A 83 34.05 3.22 23.53
N HIS A 84 34.90 2.19 23.40
CA HIS A 84 35.59 1.52 24.52
C HIS A 84 37.10 1.62 24.31
#